data_AF-A0A521WHZ2-F1
#
_entry.id   AF-A0A521WHZ2-F1
#
_cell.length_a   1.000
_cell.length_b   1.000
_cell.length_c   1.000
_cell.angle_alpha   90.00
_cell.angle_beta   90.00
_cell.angle_gamma   90.00
#
_symmetry.space_group_name_H-M   'P 1'
#
loop_
_entity.id
_entity.type
_entity.pdbx_description
1 polymer ?
#
loop_
_entity_poly.entity_id
_entity_poly.type
_entity_poly.pdbx_seq_one_letter_code
_entity_poly.pdbx_strand_id
1 'polypeptide(L)'
;KNDPYFRNVRTVFTAYNLAYHGSFPSSSVEKTGIPSSIFNGEGVRAGKLDFLRAGLEYADVITTIGTKADKKFSAEDGLMEIFKQQKKSIISLTTPLMNGGRHEQIAEKFISIYSDLAKTQK
;
A
#
# COMPACT_ATOMS: atom_id res chain seq x y z
N LYS A 1 11.05 10.32 0.07
CA LYS A 1 12.23 9.57 -0.43
C LYS A 1 13.43 10.46 -0.83
N ASN A 2 13.27 11.79 -0.93
CA ASN A 2 14.37 12.70 -1.30
C ASN A 2 15.28 13.11 -0.12
N ASP A 3 14.86 12.82 1.11
CA ASP A 3 15.69 12.99 2.29
C ASP A 3 16.86 11.99 2.26
N PRO A 4 18.14 12.43 2.32
CA PRO A 4 19.30 11.55 2.28
C PRO A 4 19.34 10.49 3.39
N TYR A 5 18.70 10.75 4.53
CA TYR A 5 18.60 9.80 5.64
C TYR A 5 17.62 8.66 5.31
N PHE A 6 16.48 9.00 4.69
CA PHE A 6 15.42 8.03 4.38
C PHE A 6 15.49 7.46 2.96
N ARG A 7 16.40 7.93 2.09
CA ARG A 7 16.46 7.55 0.67
C ARG A 7 16.51 6.04 0.42
N ASN A 8 17.14 5.30 1.33
CA ASN A 8 17.32 3.85 1.21
C ASN A 8 16.28 3.08 2.03
N VAL A 9 15.47 3.73 2.86
CA VAL A 9 14.46 3.05 3.68
C VAL A 9 13.36 2.51 2.78
N ARG A 10 13.13 1.19 2.86
CA ARG A 10 12.05 0.50 2.16
C ARG A 10 10.78 0.52 3.00
N THR A 11 9.64 0.69 2.36
CA THR A 11 8.33 0.73 3.02
C THR A 11 7.45 -0.45 2.62
N VAL A 12 6.79 -1.06 3.61
CA VAL A 12 5.78 -2.10 3.42
C VAL A 12 4.43 -1.56 3.90
N PHE A 13 3.42 -1.59 3.04
CA PHE A 13 2.07 -1.13 3.35
C PHE A 13 1.08 -2.28 3.33
N THR A 14 0.41 -2.53 4.46
CA THR A 14 -0.56 -3.62 4.60
C THR A 14 -1.98 -3.08 4.52
N ALA A 15 -2.71 -3.47 3.48
CA ALA A 15 -4.10 -3.08 3.28
C ALA A 15 -5.05 -4.23 3.62
N TYR A 16 -5.90 -4.01 4.63
CA TYR A 16 -6.91 -4.98 5.07
C TYR A 16 -8.23 -4.87 4.30
N ASN A 17 -8.51 -3.68 3.77
CA ASN A 17 -9.75 -3.37 3.09
C ASN A 17 -9.47 -2.39 1.95
N LEU A 18 -9.75 -2.82 0.73
CA LEU A 18 -9.56 -2.01 -0.47
C LEU A 18 -10.85 -1.40 -1.00
N ALA A 19 -12.00 -1.86 -0.48
CA ALA A 19 -13.32 -1.43 -0.93
C ALA A 19 -13.78 -0.13 -0.24
N TYR A 20 -13.23 0.18 0.93
CA TYR A 20 -13.58 1.37 1.71
C TYR A 20 -12.31 2.16 2.04
N HIS A 21 -11.86 2.95 1.07
CA HIS A 21 -10.57 3.64 1.13
C HIS A 21 -10.61 5.03 1.78
N GLY A 22 -11.82 5.59 1.95
CA GLY A 22 -12.00 6.91 2.55
C GLY A 22 -11.58 8.01 1.58
N SER A 23 -12.58 8.65 0.97
CA SER A 23 -12.36 9.75 0.02
C SER A 23 -12.77 11.07 0.67
N PHE A 24 -11.80 11.93 0.91
CA PHE A 24 -11.99 13.20 1.62
C PHE A 24 -11.86 14.39 0.65
N PRO A 25 -12.52 15.53 0.89
CA PRO A 25 -12.28 16.75 0.13
C PRO A 25 -10.81 17.16 0.21
N SER A 26 -10.24 17.74 -0.86
CA SER A 26 -8.85 18.25 -0.88
C SER A 26 -8.52 19.22 0.27
N SER A 27 -9.49 20.02 0.74
CA SER A 27 -9.32 20.90 1.91
C SER A 27 -8.98 20.15 3.20
N SER A 28 -9.22 18.83 3.25
CA SER A 28 -8.88 18.00 4.40
C SER A 28 -7.37 17.87 4.62
N VAL A 29 -6.55 18.16 3.60
CA VAL A 29 -5.08 18.15 3.70
C VAL A 29 -4.57 19.14 4.73
N GLU A 30 -5.21 20.30 4.84
CA GLU A 30 -4.84 21.32 5.82
C GLU A 30 -4.89 20.77 7.26
N LYS A 31 -5.75 19.76 7.50
CA LYS A 31 -5.90 19.12 8.81
C LYS A 31 -4.84 18.05 9.09
N THR A 32 -4.09 17.62 8.07
CA THR A 32 -3.12 16.52 8.19
C THR A 32 -1.74 16.98 8.63
N GLY A 33 -1.43 18.27 8.50
CA GLY A 33 -0.08 18.80 8.67
C GLY A 33 0.90 18.38 7.56
N ILE A 34 0.43 17.67 6.52
CA ILE A 34 1.24 17.27 5.37
C ILE A 34 1.39 18.48 4.43
N PRO A 35 2.61 18.81 3.98
CA PRO A 35 2.83 19.85 2.97
C PRO A 35 2.00 19.61 1.71
N SER A 36 1.30 20.63 1.24
CA SER A 36 0.48 20.58 0.03
C SER A 36 1.28 20.22 -1.23
N SER A 37 2.59 20.43 -1.25
CA SER A 37 3.48 20.00 -2.33
C SER A 37 3.55 18.48 -2.49
N ILE A 38 3.42 17.71 -1.40
CA ILE A 38 3.30 16.24 -1.43
C ILE A 38 1.94 15.83 -2.01
N PHE A 39 0.95 16.71 -1.84
CA PHE A 39 -0.42 16.52 -2.29
C PHE A 39 -0.64 16.82 -3.78
N ASN A 40 0.36 17.35 -4.48
CA ASN A 40 0.27 17.60 -5.93
C ASN A 40 0.80 16.42 -6.78
N GLY A 41 1.16 15.28 -6.15
CA GLY A 41 1.49 14.01 -6.81
C GLY A 41 0.27 13.14 -7.11
N GLU A 42 0.43 11.88 -7.57
CA GLU A 42 -0.74 11.07 -7.97
C GLU A 42 -1.59 10.53 -6.81
N GLY A 43 -1.19 10.79 -5.55
CA GLY A 43 -1.99 10.56 -4.34
C GLY A 43 -3.31 11.36 -4.30
N VAL A 44 -3.48 12.28 -5.25
CA VAL A 44 -4.66 13.13 -5.42
C VAL A 44 -5.09 13.08 -6.87
N ARG A 45 -6.01 12.18 -7.17
CA ARG A 45 -6.72 12.19 -8.44
C ARG A 45 -8.13 12.70 -8.18
N ALA A 46 -8.60 13.61 -9.05
CA ALA A 46 -9.92 14.22 -8.97
C ALA A 46 -10.20 15.08 -7.71
N GLY A 47 -9.17 15.74 -7.14
CA GLY A 47 -9.37 16.77 -6.09
C GLY A 47 -9.80 16.21 -4.73
N LYS A 48 -9.50 14.94 -4.46
CA LYS A 48 -9.84 14.24 -3.21
C LYS A 48 -8.58 13.67 -2.56
N LEU A 49 -8.53 13.73 -1.24
CA LEU A 49 -7.52 13.06 -0.40
C LEU A 49 -7.96 11.62 -0.17
N ASP A 50 -7.11 10.66 -0.53
CA ASP A 50 -7.29 9.24 -0.29
C ASP A 50 -5.99 8.64 0.27
N PHE A 51 -6.03 8.25 1.55
CA PHE A 51 -4.87 7.71 2.26
C PHE A 51 -4.53 6.28 1.83
N LEU A 52 -5.52 5.47 1.45
CA LEU A 52 -5.25 4.13 0.97
C LEU A 52 -4.49 4.22 -0.36
N ARG A 53 -5.00 5.02 -1.29
CA ARG A 53 -4.36 5.28 -2.57
C ARG A 53 -2.93 5.79 -2.39
N ALA A 54 -2.73 6.80 -1.54
CA ALA A 54 -1.39 7.30 -1.23
C ALA A 54 -0.49 6.18 -0.67
N GLY A 55 -0.99 5.35 0.26
CA GLY A 55 -0.24 4.22 0.80
C GLY A 55 0.16 3.20 -0.27
N LEU A 56 -0.75 2.88 -1.20
CA LEU A 56 -0.49 1.98 -2.31
C LEU A 56 0.54 2.57 -3.29
N GLU A 57 0.50 3.87 -3.55
CA GLU A 57 1.37 4.52 -4.52
C GLU A 57 2.80 4.71 -4.00
N TYR A 58 2.96 5.11 -2.74
CA TYR A 58 4.28 5.45 -2.18
C TYR A 58 5.03 4.25 -1.58
N ALA A 59 4.37 3.12 -1.33
CA ALA A 59 4.98 1.93 -0.77
C ALA A 59 5.91 1.21 -1.76
N ASP A 60 7.02 0.63 -1.28
CA ASP A 60 7.85 -0.27 -2.10
C ASP A 60 7.17 -1.65 -2.27
N VAL A 61 6.51 -2.13 -1.21
CA VAL A 61 5.76 -3.39 -1.19
C VAL A 61 4.38 -3.18 -0.57
N ILE A 62 3.37 -3.78 -1.16
CA ILE A 62 1.99 -3.81 -0.68
C ILE A 62 1.69 -5.24 -0.21
N THR A 63 1.09 -5.39 0.97
CA THR A 63 0.56 -6.68 1.42
C THR A 63 -0.93 -6.59 1.70
N THR A 64 -1.67 -7.69 1.53
CA THR A 64 -3.11 -7.71 1.76
C THR A 64 -3.53 -8.94 2.58
N ILE A 65 -4.57 -8.78 3.40
CA ILE A 65 -5.14 -9.87 4.19
C ILE A 65 -6.56 -10.16 3.69
N GLY A 66 -6.68 -11.21 2.88
CA GLY A 66 -7.96 -11.82 2.48
C GLY A 66 -8.05 -12.15 0.99
N THR A 67 -8.85 -13.15 0.65
CA THR A 67 -9.21 -13.53 -0.74
C THR A 67 -10.14 -12.53 -1.44
N LYS A 68 -10.58 -11.49 -0.72
CA LYS A 68 -11.62 -10.53 -1.13
C LYS A 68 -11.08 -9.14 -1.46
N ALA A 69 -9.79 -8.89 -1.26
CA ALA A 69 -9.14 -7.65 -1.67
C ALA A 69 -9.43 -7.35 -3.16
N ASP A 70 -9.53 -8.40 -3.98
CA ASP A 70 -9.71 -8.27 -5.43
C ASP A 70 -11.16 -8.06 -5.91
N LYS A 71 -12.16 -8.24 -5.04
CA LYS A 71 -13.55 -8.48 -5.50
C LYS A 71 -14.50 -7.29 -5.47
N LYS A 72 -14.09 -6.12 -4.97
CA LYS A 72 -14.96 -4.93 -4.88
C LYS A 72 -14.18 -3.63 -5.07
N PHE A 73 -13.55 -3.45 -6.21
CA PHE A 73 -13.08 -2.13 -6.63
C PHE A 73 -14.15 -1.47 -7.50
N SER A 74 -14.47 -0.21 -7.23
CA SER A 74 -15.13 0.61 -8.25
C SER A 74 -14.10 0.95 -9.31
N ALA A 75 -14.45 0.79 -10.59
CA ALA A 75 -13.58 1.17 -11.71
C ALA A 75 -13.25 2.68 -11.70
N GLU A 76 -14.07 3.48 -11.03
CA GLU A 76 -13.99 4.94 -10.98
C GLU A 76 -12.89 5.48 -10.04
N ASP A 77 -12.40 4.66 -9.09
CA ASP A 77 -11.47 5.14 -8.06
C ASP A 77 -9.99 5.11 -8.50
N GLY A 78 -9.68 4.58 -9.69
CA GLY A 78 -8.31 4.49 -10.23
C GLY A 78 -7.38 3.52 -9.49
N LEU A 79 -7.83 2.89 -8.40
CA LEU A 79 -7.07 1.88 -7.65
C LEU A 79 -6.64 0.70 -8.53
N MET A 80 -7.50 0.27 -9.45
CA MET A 80 -7.18 -0.81 -10.41
C MET A 80 -5.99 -0.49 -11.31
N GLU A 81 -5.73 0.78 -11.61
CA GLU A 81 -4.56 1.19 -12.39
C GLU A 81 -3.28 1.03 -11.59
N ILE A 82 -3.29 1.41 -10.29
CA ILE A 82 -2.16 1.22 -9.38
C ILE A 82 -1.85 -0.28 -9.25
N PHE A 83 -2.87 -1.12 -9.09
CA PHE A 83 -2.70 -2.57 -9.03
C PHE A 83 -2.13 -3.16 -10.34
N LYS A 84 -2.53 -2.61 -11.50
CA LYS A 84 -1.98 -3.03 -12.81
C LYS A 84 -0.54 -2.58 -13.01
N GLN A 85 -0.18 -1.39 -12.54
CA GLN A 85 1.18 -0.83 -12.65
C GLN A 85 2.15 -1.48 -11.65
N GLN A 86 1.67 -1.85 -10.46
CA GLN A 86 2.48 -2.42 -9.38
C GLN A 86 2.42 -3.96 -9.28
N LYS A 87 2.22 -4.68 -10.39
CA LYS A 87 2.05 -6.15 -10.41
C LYS A 87 3.17 -6.98 -9.76
N LYS A 88 4.31 -6.38 -9.37
CA LYS A 88 5.41 -7.05 -8.66
C LYS A 88 5.40 -6.88 -7.14
N SER A 89 4.56 -6.00 -6.60
CA SER A 89 4.66 -5.56 -5.20
C SER A 89 3.49 -5.99 -4.31
N ILE A 90 2.44 -6.61 -4.84
CA ILE A 90 1.26 -6.99 -4.06
C ILE A 90 1.35 -8.45 -3.60
N ILE A 91 1.45 -8.66 -2.30
CA ILE A 91 1.61 -9.99 -1.69
C ILE A 91 0.41 -10.30 -0.80
N SER A 92 -0.35 -11.34 -1.16
CA SER A 92 -1.41 -11.85 -0.29
C SER A 92 -0.81 -12.62 0.89
N LEU A 93 -1.19 -12.20 2.09
CA LEU A 93 -0.83 -12.85 3.35
C LEU A 93 -1.78 -13.99 3.71
N THR A 94 -2.89 -14.18 2.97
CA THR A 94 -3.79 -15.31 3.19
C THR A 94 -3.28 -16.54 2.47
N THR A 95 -2.85 -17.53 3.25
CA THR A 95 -2.58 -18.89 2.78
C THR A 95 -3.77 -19.80 3.09
N PRO A 96 -4.03 -20.83 2.27
CA PRO A 96 -4.84 -21.98 2.72
C PRO A 96 -4.27 -22.49 4.04
N LEU A 97 -5.11 -23.03 4.93
CA LEU A 97 -4.65 -23.68 6.16
C LEU A 97 -3.75 -24.88 5.81
N MET A 98 -2.47 -24.62 5.63
CA MET A 98 -1.40 -25.62 5.65
C MET A 98 -0.95 -25.80 7.09
N ASN A 99 -0.18 -26.86 7.36
CA ASN A 99 0.35 -27.18 8.70
C ASN A 99 0.96 -25.94 9.40
N GLY A 100 0.68 -25.78 10.70
CA GLY A 100 1.12 -24.62 11.50
C GLY A 100 0.00 -23.60 11.79
N GLY A 101 0.27 -22.64 12.68
CA GLY A 101 -0.70 -21.59 13.04
C GLY A 101 -0.80 -20.50 11.97
N ARG A 102 -1.99 -19.90 11.78
CA ARG A 102 -2.17 -18.77 10.82
C ARG A 102 -1.19 -17.61 11.06
N HIS A 103 -0.88 -17.31 12.32
CA HIS A 103 0.05 -16.24 12.70
C HIS A 103 1.49 -16.55 12.31
N GLU A 104 1.90 -17.81 12.43
CA GLU A 104 3.24 -18.28 12.05
C GLU A 104 3.47 -18.11 10.55
N GLN A 105 2.50 -18.51 9.73
CA GLN A 105 2.57 -18.36 8.27
C GLN A 105 2.62 -16.89 7.82
N ILE A 106 1.88 -16.01 8.50
CA ILE A 106 1.94 -14.57 8.24
C ILE A 106 3.33 -14.03 8.61
N ALA A 107 3.89 -14.45 9.74
CA ALA A 107 5.21 -14.04 10.18
C ALA A 107 6.30 -14.48 9.19
N GLU A 108 6.28 -15.73 8.73
CA GLU A 108 7.20 -16.25 7.72
C GLU A 108 7.17 -15.43 6.43
N LYS A 109 5.98 -15.05 5.95
CA LYS A 109 5.83 -14.18 4.79
C LYS A 109 6.46 -12.81 5.00
N PHE A 110 6.23 -12.18 6.16
CA PHE A 110 6.86 -10.90 6.47
C PHE A 110 8.38 -11.02 6.55
N ILE A 111 8.91 -12.08 7.18
CA ILE A 111 10.35 -12.35 7.23
C ILE A 111 10.93 -12.42 5.82
N SER A 112 10.27 -13.16 4.90
CA SER A 112 10.69 -13.24 3.50
C SER A 112 10.68 -11.87 2.83
N ILE A 113 9.59 -11.11 2.96
CA ILE A 113 9.44 -9.77 2.37
C ILE A 113 10.56 -8.83 2.81
N TYR A 114 10.79 -8.73 4.12
CA TYR A 114 11.81 -7.84 4.67
C TYR A 114 13.22 -8.31 4.28
N SER A 115 13.46 -9.61 4.22
CA SER A 115 14.74 -10.16 3.79
C SER A 115 15.06 -9.81 2.33
N ASP A 116 14.07 -9.86 1.44
CA ASP A 116 14.24 -9.52 0.03
C ASP A 116 14.41 -8.01 -0.18
N LEU A 117 13.67 -7.20 0.58
CA LEU A 117 13.83 -5.74 0.59
C LEU A 117 15.23 -5.31 1.07
N ALA A 118 15.79 -5.99 2.08
CA ALA A 118 17.14 -5.71 2.56
C ALA A 118 18.22 -6.07 1.53
N LYS A 119 18.05 -7.15 0.76
CA LYS A 119 19.01 -7.56 -0.28
C LYS A 119 19.03 -6.62 -1.48
N THR A 120 17.92 -5.95 -1.77
CA THR A 120 17.75 -5.03 -2.92
C THR A 120 18.17 -3.59 -2.63
N GLN A 121 18.83 -3.33 -1.49
CA GLN A 121 19.39 -2.02 -1.12
C GLN A 121 20.85 -1.78 -1.59
N LYS A 122 21.38 -2.60 -2.51
CA LYS A 122 22.71 -2.38 -3.10
C LYS A 122 22.72 -1.25 -4.13
#